data_AF-A0A9Q0L725-F1
#
_entry.id   AF-A0A9Q0L725-F1
#
_cell.length_a   1.000
_cell.length_b   1.000
_cell.length_c   1.000
_cell.angle_alpha   90.00
_cell.angle_beta   90.00
_cell.angle_gamma   90.00
#
_symmetry.space_group_name_H-M   'P 1'
#
loop_
_entity.id
_entity.type
_entity.pdbx_description
1 polymer ?
#
loop_
_entity_poly.entity_id
_entity_poly.type
_entity_poly.pdbx_seq_one_letter_code
_entity_poly.pdbx_strand_id
1 'polypeptide(L)'
;MSNTNQNNENINENINENINQNINQNINENINQNINENENNQKIKTDKSQQHQLIYQIIKETTNEKLYEVITDKYCISCFIKFCESIYSVESPLFIRDVIQYKKLSGHFQQFPSETEKKAIHTTSTKIINHYIRNNSAFEINIDEIIRQEILTQFEIESTFEIFDKALIHLLGIANDSLFPRFKDSLKYNEMQEMKKREKCIDEKEKSNQELHLIIKLPNNKNKNILNKRRWIGPSREPLVVSINLLHFILGMIRKHTSKKQTLNFQDSSLTVSFRRFLIGTSELKKVDLSEMKEIERKAFFLNIFHLLLLHISFTINIPVLNKNFFKTYQYKIGGYKFSLDDIRFGIFTNNSIRSKSNHNSPYFTSSDLRKELVVSYDPRINFVVSYLTLESPPITIFYPETLENQLETMCKLFFIGKKFKKIEKKKKIFYQFNLPKELSYLAKDFISNQKNIIHFIAKYLEEDSQKKFYQAMQNQIAVEIFFEKKTLQNFSIKFADKAEPIPKSYQKLNFLLN
;
A
#
# COMPACT_ATOMS: atom_id res chain seq x y z
N MET A 1 -46.47 34.93 -50.04
CA MET A 1 -46.09 33.84 -49.12
C MET A 1 -44.99 32.92 -49.67
N SER A 2 -44.34 33.25 -50.81
CA SER A 2 -43.34 32.38 -51.46
C SER A 2 -41.87 32.72 -51.15
N ASN A 3 -41.53 33.98 -50.80
CA ASN A 3 -40.12 34.37 -50.55
C ASN A 3 -39.57 34.06 -49.15
N THR A 4 -40.45 33.84 -48.15
CA THR A 4 -40.01 33.60 -46.76
C THR A 4 -39.64 32.15 -46.48
N ASN A 5 -40.22 31.18 -47.19
CA ASN A 5 -39.89 29.76 -47.00
C ASN A 5 -38.55 29.39 -47.66
N GLN A 6 -38.26 29.95 -48.83
CA GLN A 6 -37.03 29.66 -49.57
C GLN A 6 -35.77 30.23 -48.88
N ASN A 7 -35.91 31.35 -48.17
CA ASN A 7 -34.82 31.91 -47.35
C ASN A 7 -34.56 31.07 -46.09
N ASN A 8 -35.58 30.48 -45.48
CA ASN A 8 -35.40 29.66 -44.27
C ASN A 8 -34.79 28.28 -44.58
N GLU A 9 -35.07 27.70 -45.75
CA GLU A 9 -34.42 26.46 -46.20
C GLU A 9 -32.93 26.67 -46.52
N ASN A 10 -32.59 27.74 -47.25
CA ASN A 10 -31.19 28.09 -47.55
C ASN A 10 -30.34 28.41 -46.31
N ILE A 11 -30.94 28.98 -45.27
CA ILE A 11 -30.25 29.27 -44.00
C ILE A 11 -29.99 27.97 -43.23
N ASN A 12 -30.96 27.06 -43.19
CA ASN A 12 -30.80 25.78 -42.49
C ASN A 12 -29.80 24.85 -43.18
N GLU A 13 -29.74 24.83 -44.52
CA GLU A 13 -28.73 24.07 -45.26
C GLU A 13 -27.31 24.62 -45.02
N ASN A 14 -27.12 25.94 -45.07
CA ASN A 14 -25.82 26.56 -44.78
C ASN A 14 -25.33 26.34 -43.34
N ILE A 15 -26.25 26.31 -42.37
CA ILE A 15 -25.90 26.03 -40.97
C ILE A 15 -25.49 24.56 -40.80
N ASN A 16 -26.22 23.64 -41.42
CA ASN A 16 -25.89 22.21 -41.35
C ASN A 16 -24.56 21.88 -42.05
N GLU A 17 -24.26 22.50 -43.19
CA GLU A 17 -22.97 22.32 -43.86
C GLU A 17 -21.80 22.86 -43.03
N ASN A 18 -21.94 24.05 -42.44
CA ASN A 18 -20.91 24.62 -41.56
C ASN A 18 -20.67 23.81 -40.28
N ILE A 19 -21.74 23.27 -39.69
CA ILE A 19 -21.62 22.40 -38.51
C ILE A 19 -20.90 21.10 -38.88
N ASN A 20 -21.26 20.47 -40.00
CA ASN A 20 -20.63 19.24 -40.44
C ASN A 20 -19.16 19.42 -40.81
N GLN A 21 -18.80 20.55 -41.45
CA GLN A 21 -17.40 20.88 -41.74
C GLN A 21 -16.57 21.10 -40.47
N ASN A 22 -17.11 21.84 -39.49
CA ASN A 22 -16.42 22.08 -38.21
C ASN A 22 -16.26 20.82 -37.37
N ILE A 23 -17.26 19.92 -37.38
CA ILE A 23 -17.18 18.63 -36.68
C ILE A 23 -16.12 17.75 -37.33
N ASN A 24 -16.11 17.67 -38.67
CA ASN A 24 -15.12 16.87 -39.39
C ASN A 24 -13.69 17.39 -39.23
N GLN A 25 -13.49 18.71 -39.22
CA GLN A 25 -12.17 19.29 -38.92
C GLN A 25 -11.71 18.98 -37.49
N ASN A 26 -12.57 19.18 -36.49
CA ASN A 26 -12.23 18.89 -35.08
C ASN A 26 -11.95 17.40 -34.82
N ILE A 27 -12.67 16.50 -35.48
CA ILE A 27 -12.45 15.06 -35.36
C ILE A 27 -11.11 14.68 -36.01
N ASN A 28 -10.82 15.21 -37.20
CA ASN A 28 -9.55 14.93 -37.89
C ASN A 28 -8.35 15.50 -37.12
N GLU A 29 -8.46 16.69 -36.54
CA GLU A 29 -7.41 17.28 -35.70
C GLU A 29 -7.18 16.46 -34.43
N ASN A 30 -8.23 16.03 -33.75
CA ASN A 30 -8.11 15.17 -32.56
C ASN A 30 -7.54 13.78 -32.88
N ILE A 31 -7.91 13.19 -34.01
CA ILE A 31 -7.37 11.89 -34.44
C ILE A 31 -5.89 12.03 -34.77
N ASN A 32 -5.49 13.07 -35.50
CA ASN A 32 -4.09 13.32 -35.84
C ASN A 32 -3.24 13.63 -34.59
N GLN A 33 -3.78 14.37 -33.62
CA GLN A 33 -3.11 14.58 -32.33
C GLN A 33 -2.94 13.26 -31.56
N ASN A 34 -3.96 12.41 -31.48
CA ASN A 34 -3.88 11.12 -30.78
C ASN A 34 -2.96 10.11 -31.47
N ILE A 35 -2.87 10.13 -32.81
CA ILE A 35 -1.95 9.28 -33.57
C ILE A 35 -0.50 9.73 -33.32
N ASN A 36 -0.23 11.03 -33.41
CA ASN A 36 1.09 11.59 -33.13
C ASN A 36 1.53 11.36 -31.66
N GLU A 37 0.61 11.46 -30.71
CA GLU A 37 0.88 11.13 -29.30
C GLU A 37 1.17 9.63 -29.10
N ASN A 38 0.48 8.73 -29.80
CA ASN A 38 0.72 7.30 -29.70
C ASN A 38 2.02 6.87 -30.38
N GLU A 39 2.37 7.45 -31.53
CA GLU A 39 3.66 7.20 -32.19
C GLU A 39 4.83 7.73 -31.36
N ASN A 40 4.70 8.93 -30.78
CA ASN A 40 5.69 9.47 -29.85
C ASN A 40 5.80 8.60 -28.57
N ASN A 41 4.69 8.13 -28.01
CA ASN A 41 4.70 7.24 -26.85
C ASN A 41 5.30 5.86 -27.14
N GLN A 42 5.17 5.35 -28.38
CA GLN A 42 5.84 4.12 -28.81
C GLN A 42 7.35 4.34 -29.02
N LYS A 43 7.76 5.45 -29.63
CA LYS A 43 9.17 5.85 -29.77
C LYS A 43 9.88 6.06 -28.43
N ILE A 44 9.22 6.70 -27.46
CA ILE A 44 9.73 6.93 -26.10
C ILE A 44 9.92 5.61 -25.33
N LYS A 45 9.06 4.60 -25.57
CA LYS A 45 9.19 3.27 -24.96
C LYS A 45 10.35 2.47 -25.54
N THR A 46 10.66 2.61 -26.84
CA THR A 46 11.80 1.95 -27.49
C THR A 46 13.15 2.55 -27.08
N ASP A 47 13.25 3.87 -26.91
CA ASP A 47 14.52 4.54 -26.51
C ASP A 47 14.90 4.30 -25.03
N LYS A 48 13.93 4.29 -24.10
CA LYS A 48 14.18 3.97 -22.68
C LYS A 48 14.72 2.54 -22.48
N SER A 49 14.42 1.63 -23.40
CA SER A 49 14.93 0.26 -23.41
C SER A 49 16.41 0.19 -23.83
N GLN A 50 16.89 1.09 -24.69
CA GLN A 50 18.23 1.02 -25.28
C GLN A 50 19.34 1.47 -24.31
N GLN A 51 19.15 2.56 -23.55
CA GLN A 51 20.15 3.00 -22.56
C GLN A 51 20.25 2.07 -21.34
N HIS A 52 19.13 1.48 -20.90
CA HIS A 52 19.14 0.46 -19.87
C HIS A 52 19.90 -0.80 -20.32
N GLN A 53 19.80 -1.18 -21.60
CA GLN A 53 20.53 -2.29 -22.19
C GLN A 53 22.04 -2.04 -22.27
N LEU A 54 22.48 -0.81 -22.55
CA LEU A 54 23.90 -0.47 -22.74
C LEU A 54 24.77 -0.68 -21.48
N ILE A 55 24.23 -0.41 -20.29
CA ILE A 55 24.96 -0.61 -19.01
C ILE A 55 25.22 -2.09 -18.77
N TYR A 56 24.19 -2.91 -18.93
CA TYR A 56 24.32 -4.35 -18.77
C TYR A 56 25.19 -4.95 -19.86
N GLN A 57 25.24 -4.33 -21.04
CA GLN A 57 26.17 -4.71 -22.10
C GLN A 57 27.62 -4.43 -21.70
N ILE A 58 27.95 -3.22 -21.21
CA ILE A 58 29.30 -2.87 -20.72
C ILE A 58 29.76 -3.85 -19.63
N ILE A 59 28.91 -4.13 -18.63
CA ILE A 59 29.27 -5.06 -17.55
C ILE A 59 29.46 -6.48 -18.11
N LYS A 60 28.60 -6.92 -19.01
CA LYS A 60 28.67 -8.26 -19.62
C LYS A 60 29.89 -8.45 -20.51
N GLU A 61 30.32 -7.41 -21.20
CA GLU A 61 31.52 -7.42 -22.06
C GLU A 61 32.82 -7.35 -21.24
N THR A 62 32.79 -6.72 -20.06
CA THR A 62 33.99 -6.49 -19.22
C THR A 62 34.19 -7.57 -18.14
N THR A 63 33.14 -8.33 -17.79
CA THR A 63 33.20 -9.28 -16.67
C THR A 63 32.79 -10.68 -17.09
N ASN A 64 33.36 -11.70 -16.43
CA ASN A 64 32.90 -13.07 -16.60
C ASN A 64 31.44 -13.22 -16.11
N GLU A 65 30.73 -14.24 -16.61
CA GLU A 65 29.31 -14.46 -16.30
C GLU A 65 28.99 -14.51 -14.81
N LYS A 66 29.91 -15.03 -13.99
CA LYS A 66 29.70 -15.18 -12.54
C LYS A 66 29.89 -13.85 -11.81
N LEU A 67 30.84 -13.02 -12.23
CA LEU A 67 30.99 -11.68 -11.67
C LEU A 67 29.85 -10.77 -12.13
N TYR A 68 29.43 -10.87 -13.39
CA TYR A 68 28.23 -10.20 -13.90
C TYR A 68 27.01 -10.50 -13.01
N GLU A 69 26.77 -11.77 -12.69
CA GLU A 69 25.68 -12.19 -11.79
C GLU A 69 25.81 -11.59 -10.38
N VAL A 70 27.04 -11.46 -9.88
CA VAL A 70 27.30 -10.90 -8.55
C VAL A 70 27.07 -9.38 -8.53
N ILE A 71 27.53 -8.66 -9.55
CA ILE A 71 27.44 -7.19 -9.62
C ILE A 71 26.01 -6.73 -9.92
N THR A 72 25.26 -7.49 -10.72
CA THR A 72 23.91 -7.10 -11.15
C THR A 72 22.84 -7.40 -10.09
N ASP A 73 23.08 -8.36 -9.21
CA ASP A 73 22.19 -8.70 -8.09
C ASP A 73 22.50 -7.87 -6.82
N LYS A 74 21.48 -7.22 -6.26
CA LYS A 74 21.59 -6.32 -5.10
C LYS A 74 22.16 -7.01 -3.85
N TYR A 75 21.83 -8.27 -3.64
CA TYR A 75 22.30 -9.02 -2.48
C TYR A 75 23.73 -9.52 -2.68
N CYS A 76 24.01 -10.03 -3.87
CA CYS A 76 25.33 -10.57 -4.21
C CYS A 76 26.40 -9.49 -4.18
N ILE A 77 26.12 -8.31 -4.74
CA ILE A 77 27.07 -7.19 -4.71
C ILE A 77 27.33 -6.74 -3.26
N SER A 78 26.34 -6.82 -2.36
CA SER A 78 26.55 -6.53 -0.94
C SER A 78 27.45 -7.56 -0.26
N CYS A 79 27.32 -8.84 -0.60
CA CYS A 79 28.23 -9.88 -0.11
C CYS A 79 29.65 -9.67 -0.64
N PHE A 80 29.78 -9.29 -1.89
CA PHE A 80 31.06 -8.97 -2.51
C PHE A 80 31.72 -7.75 -1.87
N ILE A 81 30.98 -6.66 -1.64
CA ILE A 81 31.45 -5.48 -0.93
C ILE A 81 31.94 -5.84 0.48
N LYS A 82 31.18 -6.63 1.25
CA LYS A 82 31.61 -7.06 2.60
C LYS A 82 32.87 -7.91 2.59
N PHE A 83 33.04 -8.74 1.57
CA PHE A 83 34.29 -9.46 1.39
C PHE A 83 35.44 -8.47 1.10
N CYS A 84 35.22 -7.52 0.20
CA CYS A 84 36.20 -6.50 -0.13
C CYS A 84 36.55 -5.58 1.04
N GLU A 85 35.60 -5.28 1.95
CA GLU A 85 35.84 -4.62 3.24
C GLU A 85 36.82 -5.43 4.10
N SER A 86 36.68 -6.75 4.15
CA SER A 86 37.54 -7.62 4.95
C SER A 86 38.97 -7.73 4.43
N ILE A 87 39.20 -7.37 3.17
CA ILE A 87 40.54 -7.33 2.54
C ILE A 87 41.01 -5.89 2.27
N TYR A 88 40.35 -4.89 2.87
CA TYR A 88 40.69 -3.47 2.74
C TYR A 88 40.76 -2.96 1.28
N SER A 89 39.91 -3.47 0.40
CA SER A 89 39.80 -3.01 -1.00
C SER A 89 38.34 -2.80 -1.40
N VAL A 90 37.62 -2.02 -0.59
CA VAL A 90 36.17 -1.81 -0.69
C VAL A 90 35.81 -0.67 -1.66
N GLU A 91 36.72 0.25 -1.90
CA GLU A 91 36.58 1.42 -2.75
C GLU A 91 36.09 1.08 -4.16
N SER A 92 36.71 0.09 -4.82
CA SER A 92 36.34 -0.32 -6.18
C SER A 92 34.92 -0.88 -6.30
N PRO A 93 34.48 -1.87 -5.50
CA PRO A 93 33.12 -2.39 -5.58
C PRO A 93 32.05 -1.41 -5.09
N LEU A 94 32.37 -0.49 -4.18
CA LEU A 94 31.47 0.59 -3.78
C LEU A 94 31.24 1.58 -4.93
N PHE A 95 32.31 2.00 -5.60
CA PHE A 95 32.22 2.85 -6.77
C PHE A 95 31.41 2.18 -7.89
N ILE A 96 31.69 0.90 -8.20
CA ILE A 96 30.94 0.14 -9.21
C ILE A 96 29.43 0.13 -8.90
N ARG A 97 29.05 -0.15 -7.65
CA ARG A 97 27.65 -0.12 -7.21
C ARG A 97 27.01 1.26 -7.43
N ASP A 98 27.69 2.31 -7.01
CA ASP A 98 27.16 3.67 -7.03
C ASP A 98 27.06 4.23 -8.46
N VAL A 99 28.00 3.89 -9.35
CA VAL A 99 27.94 4.23 -10.77
C VAL A 99 26.84 3.46 -11.49
N ILE A 100 26.64 2.17 -11.18
CA ILE A 100 25.49 1.40 -11.72
C ILE A 100 24.17 2.05 -11.29
N GLN A 101 24.08 2.52 -10.05
CA GLN A 101 22.89 3.22 -9.56
C GLN A 101 22.72 4.60 -10.21
N TYR A 102 23.81 5.36 -10.38
CA TYR A 102 23.83 6.63 -11.10
C TYR A 102 23.30 6.47 -12.53
N LYS A 103 23.80 5.47 -13.26
CA LYS A 103 23.35 5.21 -14.62
C LYS A 103 21.91 4.68 -14.69
N LYS A 104 21.40 3.99 -13.67
CA LYS A 104 19.97 3.62 -13.60
C LYS A 104 19.03 4.82 -13.54
N LEU A 105 19.51 6.01 -13.18
CA LEU A 105 18.71 7.24 -13.27
C LEU A 105 18.32 7.56 -14.72
N SER A 106 19.14 7.22 -15.72
CA SER A 106 18.86 7.50 -17.13
C SER A 106 17.59 6.84 -17.66
N GLY A 107 17.26 5.63 -17.17
CA GLY A 107 16.05 4.89 -17.55
C GLY A 107 14.73 5.57 -17.14
N HIS A 108 14.79 6.64 -16.34
CA HIS A 108 13.62 7.40 -15.89
C HIS A 108 13.33 8.66 -16.71
N PHE A 109 14.25 9.13 -17.57
CA PHE A 109 14.17 10.46 -18.19
C PHE A 109 13.61 10.45 -19.63
N GLN A 110 13.07 11.59 -20.09
CA GLN A 110 12.70 11.82 -21.51
C GLN A 110 13.92 12.25 -22.34
N GLN A 111 13.80 12.20 -23.67
CA GLN A 111 14.87 12.36 -24.68
C GLN A 111 15.84 13.55 -24.47
N PHE A 112 15.38 14.61 -23.79
CA PHE A 112 16.22 15.69 -23.28
C PHE A 112 15.98 15.86 -21.78
N PRO A 113 17.01 15.79 -20.93
CA PRO A 113 16.82 15.98 -19.49
C PRO A 113 16.37 17.41 -19.21
N SER A 114 15.23 17.55 -18.54
CA SER A 114 14.73 18.80 -17.98
C SER A 114 15.75 19.39 -16.99
N GLU A 115 15.67 20.69 -16.73
CA GLU A 115 16.55 21.39 -15.78
C GLU A 115 16.60 20.72 -14.39
N THR A 116 15.46 20.19 -13.93
CA THR A 116 15.36 19.40 -12.70
C THR A 116 16.15 18.09 -12.75
N GLU A 117 16.15 17.42 -13.91
CA GLU A 117 16.85 16.15 -14.12
C GLU A 117 18.35 16.38 -14.27
N LYS A 118 18.77 17.41 -15.01
CA LYS A 118 20.17 17.86 -15.07
C LYS A 118 20.73 18.17 -13.68
N LYS A 119 19.94 18.86 -12.85
CA LYS A 119 20.31 19.14 -11.45
C LYS A 119 20.44 17.87 -10.61
N ALA A 120 19.58 16.87 -10.81
CA ALA A 120 19.67 15.59 -10.09
C ALA A 120 20.89 14.76 -10.52
N ILE A 121 21.21 14.74 -11.81
CA ILE A 121 22.40 14.11 -12.38
C ILE A 121 23.65 14.77 -11.79
N HIS A 122 23.74 16.10 -11.87
CA HIS A 122 24.87 16.87 -11.33
C HIS A 122 25.04 16.70 -9.82
N THR A 123 23.96 16.68 -9.05
CA THR A 123 24.01 16.44 -7.61
C THR A 123 24.55 15.04 -7.27
N THR A 124 24.20 14.04 -8.07
CA THR A 124 24.61 12.66 -7.84
C THR A 124 26.05 12.43 -8.30
N SER A 125 26.46 12.97 -9.45
CA SER A 125 27.84 12.94 -9.93
C SER A 125 28.78 13.67 -8.97
N THR A 126 28.36 14.82 -8.40
CA THR A 126 29.12 15.54 -7.36
C THR A 126 29.45 14.65 -6.16
N LYS A 127 28.48 13.84 -5.70
CA LYS A 127 28.69 12.92 -4.57
C LYS A 127 29.71 11.84 -4.93
N ILE A 128 29.57 11.23 -6.10
CA ILE A 128 30.49 10.17 -6.56
C ILE A 128 31.91 10.74 -6.71
N ILE A 129 32.05 11.92 -7.31
CA ILE A 129 33.35 12.57 -7.51
C ILE A 129 34.02 12.92 -6.19
N ASN A 130 33.30 13.52 -5.25
CA ASN A 130 33.85 13.87 -3.95
C ASN A 130 34.20 12.65 -3.09
N HIS A 131 33.50 11.54 -3.28
CA HIS A 131 33.68 10.35 -2.45
C HIS A 131 34.77 9.40 -2.98
N TYR A 132 34.97 9.36 -4.31
CA TYR A 132 35.84 8.37 -4.96
C TYR A 132 36.90 8.95 -5.91
N ILE A 133 36.63 10.08 -6.61
CA ILE A 133 37.48 10.56 -7.72
C ILE A 133 38.47 11.63 -7.29
N ARG A 134 38.11 12.53 -6.37
CA ARG A 134 39.04 13.57 -5.92
C ARG A 134 40.19 12.98 -5.11
N ASN A 135 41.37 13.56 -5.30
CA ASN A 135 42.57 13.19 -4.55
C ASN A 135 42.32 13.40 -3.04
N ASN A 136 42.78 12.46 -2.22
CA ASN A 136 42.57 12.39 -0.77
C ASN A 136 41.10 12.19 -0.36
N SER A 137 40.25 11.65 -1.24
CA SER A 137 38.90 11.24 -0.84
C SER A 137 38.94 9.99 0.06
N ALA A 138 37.95 9.86 0.95
CA ALA A 138 37.91 8.79 1.95
C ALA A 138 37.88 7.37 1.32
N PHE A 139 37.40 7.25 0.08
CA PHE A 139 37.38 6.01 -0.69
C PHE A 139 37.99 6.25 -2.08
N GLU A 140 39.10 6.98 -2.15
CA GLU A 140 39.78 7.26 -3.41
C GLU A 140 40.05 5.98 -4.20
N ILE A 141 39.52 5.91 -5.42
CA ILE A 141 39.68 4.72 -6.25
C ILE A 141 41.03 4.72 -6.98
N ASN A 142 41.59 3.53 -7.14
CA ASN A 142 42.80 3.31 -7.93
C ASN A 142 42.47 3.26 -9.43
N ILE A 143 42.58 4.41 -10.09
CA ILE A 143 42.41 4.60 -11.54
C ILE A 143 43.57 5.42 -12.09
N ASP A 144 43.85 5.26 -13.38
CA ASP A 144 44.85 6.05 -14.09
C ASP A 144 44.54 7.57 -13.97
N GLU A 145 45.58 8.36 -13.75
CA GLU A 145 45.47 9.81 -13.60
C GLU A 145 44.87 10.47 -14.86
N ILE A 146 45.10 9.90 -16.04
CA ILE A 146 44.48 10.37 -17.30
C ILE A 146 42.96 10.22 -17.22
N ILE A 147 42.47 9.08 -16.74
CA ILE A 147 41.03 8.83 -16.57
C ILE A 147 40.46 9.78 -15.52
N ARG A 148 41.19 9.99 -14.41
CA ARG A 148 40.77 10.90 -13.34
C ARG A 148 40.61 12.33 -13.84
N GLN A 149 41.60 12.85 -14.57
CA GLN A 149 41.56 14.20 -15.12
C GLN A 149 40.46 14.37 -16.18
N GLU A 150 40.22 13.35 -17.00
CA GLU A 150 39.13 13.37 -17.97
C GLU A 150 37.76 13.49 -17.30
N ILE A 151 37.52 12.74 -16.21
CA ILE A 151 36.28 12.82 -15.43
C ILE A 151 36.09 14.21 -14.82
N LEU A 152 37.15 14.77 -14.23
CA LEU A 152 37.08 16.10 -13.59
C LEU A 152 36.84 17.20 -14.62
N THR A 153 37.52 17.14 -15.77
CA THR A 153 37.34 18.11 -16.87
C THR A 153 35.94 18.03 -17.45
N GLN A 154 35.41 16.83 -17.69
CA GLN A 154 34.04 16.65 -18.17
C GLN A 154 33.01 17.14 -17.15
N PHE A 155 33.25 16.92 -15.85
CA PHE A 155 32.36 17.36 -14.78
C PHE A 155 32.24 18.89 -14.69
N GLU A 156 33.32 19.62 -14.99
CA GLU A 156 33.31 21.09 -15.06
C GLU A 156 32.50 21.63 -16.24
N ILE A 157 32.38 20.86 -17.32
CA ILE A 157 31.62 21.24 -18.53
C ILE A 157 30.14 20.86 -18.39
N GLU A 158 29.83 19.57 -18.28
CA GLU A 158 28.47 19.05 -18.09
C GLU A 158 28.50 17.63 -17.52
N SER A 159 27.64 17.35 -16.54
CA SER A 159 27.51 15.98 -15.99
C SER A 159 26.65 15.10 -16.91
N THR A 160 27.28 14.14 -17.59
CA THR A 160 26.63 13.17 -18.49
C THR A 160 26.51 11.78 -17.85
N PHE A 161 25.74 10.87 -18.45
CA PHE A 161 25.62 9.50 -17.93
C PHE A 161 26.86 8.63 -18.21
N GLU A 162 27.69 9.07 -19.15
CA GLU A 162 28.89 8.39 -19.65
C GLU A 162 30.15 8.83 -18.92
N ILE A 163 30.06 9.87 -18.06
CA ILE A 163 31.19 10.49 -17.38
C ILE A 163 32.06 9.50 -16.60
N PHE A 164 31.49 8.40 -16.11
CA PHE A 164 32.21 7.41 -15.30
C PHE A 164 32.62 6.14 -16.06
N ASP A 165 32.39 6.05 -17.37
CA ASP A 165 32.43 4.77 -18.09
C ASP A 165 33.81 4.17 -18.15
N LYS A 166 34.81 5.01 -18.42
CA LYS A 166 36.22 4.59 -18.46
C LYS A 166 36.70 4.09 -17.08
N ALA A 167 36.34 4.79 -16.01
CA ALA A 167 36.66 4.36 -14.65
C ALA A 167 35.90 3.08 -14.26
N LEU A 168 34.64 2.96 -14.66
CA LEU A 168 33.83 1.76 -14.43
C LEU A 168 34.44 0.55 -15.12
N ILE A 169 34.80 0.66 -16.41
CA ILE A 169 35.44 -0.41 -17.18
C ILE A 169 36.76 -0.83 -16.52
N HIS A 170 37.61 0.13 -16.16
CA HIS A 170 38.89 -0.14 -15.50
C HIS A 170 38.70 -0.92 -14.19
N LEU A 171 37.79 -0.47 -13.32
CA LEU A 171 37.53 -1.12 -12.04
C LEU A 171 36.79 -2.45 -12.18
N LEU A 172 35.94 -2.62 -13.19
CA LEU A 172 35.34 -3.92 -13.52
C LEU A 172 36.40 -4.93 -13.94
N GLY A 173 37.41 -4.51 -14.70
CA GLY A 173 38.58 -5.33 -15.04
C GLY A 173 39.34 -5.76 -13.79
N ILE A 174 39.69 -4.81 -12.91
CA ILE A 174 40.36 -5.12 -11.63
C ILE A 174 39.51 -6.09 -10.79
N ALA A 175 38.20 -5.84 -10.71
CA ALA A 175 37.28 -6.70 -9.97
C ALA A 175 37.23 -8.11 -10.56
N ASN A 176 37.23 -8.23 -11.89
CA ASN A 176 37.20 -9.51 -12.60
C ASN A 176 38.49 -10.32 -12.42
N ASP A 177 39.63 -9.65 -12.51
CA ASP A 177 40.92 -10.32 -12.61
C ASP A 177 41.54 -10.60 -11.23
N SER A 178 41.25 -9.77 -10.22
CA SER A 178 41.91 -9.84 -8.92
C SER A 178 40.96 -10.08 -7.74
N LEU A 179 39.86 -9.32 -7.63
CA LEU A 179 38.98 -9.38 -6.46
C LEU A 179 38.02 -10.56 -6.52
N PHE A 180 37.45 -10.85 -7.68
CA PHE A 180 36.46 -11.89 -7.85
C PHE A 180 36.99 -13.31 -7.67
N PRO A 181 38.19 -13.68 -8.17
CA PRO A 181 38.77 -14.99 -7.87
C PRO A 181 38.94 -15.21 -6.36
N ARG A 182 39.45 -14.20 -5.65
CA ARG A 182 39.61 -14.25 -4.18
C ARG A 182 38.26 -14.31 -3.46
N PHE A 183 37.26 -13.59 -3.96
CA PHE A 183 35.91 -13.67 -3.43
C PHE A 183 35.35 -15.08 -3.60
N LYS A 184 35.50 -15.68 -4.78
CA LYS A 184 35.02 -17.02 -5.10
C LYS A 184 35.57 -18.09 -4.16
N ASP A 185 36.80 -17.92 -3.70
CA ASP A 185 37.45 -18.83 -2.74
C ASP A 185 37.13 -18.50 -1.27
N SER A 186 36.39 -17.41 -1.01
CA SER A 186 36.07 -16.96 0.34
C SER A 186 34.86 -17.69 0.95
N LEU A 187 34.83 -17.74 2.28
CA LEU A 187 33.67 -18.21 3.04
C LEU A 187 32.41 -17.39 2.73
N LYS A 188 32.59 -16.10 2.40
CA LYS A 188 31.49 -15.19 2.05
C LYS A 188 30.80 -15.57 0.73
N TYR A 189 31.56 -16.08 -0.24
CA TYR A 189 30.98 -16.59 -1.48
C TYR A 189 30.23 -17.90 -1.27
N ASN A 190 30.73 -18.78 -0.40
CA ASN A 190 30.01 -19.99 0.00
C ASN A 190 28.70 -19.67 0.71
N GLU A 191 28.71 -18.70 1.65
CA GLU A 191 27.48 -18.19 2.29
C GLU A 191 26.50 -17.63 1.26
N MET A 192 26.98 -16.84 0.29
CA MET A 192 26.18 -16.30 -0.80
C MET A 192 25.56 -17.41 -1.67
N GLN A 193 26.36 -18.41 -2.06
CA GLN A 193 25.89 -19.55 -2.87
C GLN A 193 24.89 -20.42 -2.11
N GLU A 194 25.11 -20.69 -0.82
CA GLU A 194 24.17 -21.43 0.02
C GLU A 194 22.86 -20.66 0.20
N MET A 195 22.90 -19.33 0.31
CA MET A 195 21.69 -18.52 0.30
C MET A 195 20.99 -18.53 -1.05
N LYS A 196 21.71 -18.42 -2.17
CA LYS A 196 21.13 -18.57 -3.52
C LYS A 196 20.52 -19.95 -3.76
N LYS A 197 21.13 -21.02 -3.25
CA LYS A 197 20.56 -22.37 -3.27
C LYS A 197 19.32 -22.46 -2.40
N ARG A 198 19.31 -21.83 -1.22
CA ARG A 198 18.11 -21.76 -0.37
C ARG A 198 16.99 -20.98 -1.05
N GLU A 199 17.29 -19.85 -1.70
CA GLU A 199 16.33 -19.08 -2.48
C GLU A 199 15.84 -19.86 -3.70
N LYS A 200 16.71 -20.52 -4.46
CA LYS A 200 16.31 -21.41 -5.56
C LYS A 200 15.51 -22.62 -5.08
N CYS A 201 15.84 -23.24 -3.95
CA CYS A 201 15.04 -24.31 -3.36
C CYS A 201 13.71 -23.80 -2.79
N ILE A 202 13.64 -22.55 -2.33
CA ILE A 202 12.38 -21.89 -1.97
C ILE A 202 11.57 -21.67 -3.24
N ASP A 203 12.15 -21.11 -4.30
CA ASP A 203 11.49 -20.84 -5.58
C ASP A 203 11.12 -22.13 -6.34
N GLU A 204 11.89 -23.21 -6.23
CA GLU A 204 11.62 -24.53 -6.82
C GLU A 204 10.61 -25.32 -6.01
N LYS A 205 10.65 -25.27 -4.67
CA LYS A 205 9.53 -25.74 -3.84
C LYS A 205 8.26 -24.92 -4.07
N GLU A 206 8.39 -23.64 -4.39
CA GLU A 206 7.27 -22.75 -4.73
C GLU A 206 6.80 -22.86 -6.19
N LYS A 207 7.63 -23.37 -7.11
CA LYS A 207 7.28 -23.67 -8.52
C LYS A 207 6.77 -25.09 -8.73
N SER A 208 7.31 -26.10 -8.05
CA SER A 208 6.73 -27.47 -8.06
C SER A 208 5.36 -27.46 -7.39
N ASN A 209 5.16 -26.51 -6.50
CA ASN A 209 3.89 -26.02 -6.09
C ASN A 209 3.22 -25.26 -7.25
N GLN A 210 2.33 -25.93 -7.96
CA GLN A 210 1.19 -25.31 -8.68
C GLN A 210 0.24 -24.52 -7.72
N GLU A 211 0.77 -24.04 -6.59
CA GLU A 211 0.12 -23.46 -5.41
C GLU A 211 0.21 -21.93 -5.38
N LEU A 212 0.38 -21.22 -6.50
CA LEU A 212 0.17 -19.77 -6.50
C LEU A 212 -1.27 -19.41 -6.05
N HIS A 213 -2.22 -20.32 -6.27
CA HIS A 213 -3.59 -20.24 -5.74
C HIS A 213 -3.74 -20.71 -4.27
N LEU A 214 -2.67 -21.23 -3.66
CA LEU A 214 -2.60 -21.87 -2.34
C LEU A 214 -1.73 -21.09 -1.34
N ILE A 215 -0.78 -20.23 -1.76
CA ILE A 215 -0.10 -19.26 -0.88
C ILE A 215 -1.12 -18.29 -0.24
N ILE A 216 -2.19 -17.98 -0.96
CA ILE A 216 -3.34 -17.21 -0.47
C ILE A 216 -4.19 -18.07 0.48
N LYS A 217 -4.55 -19.30 0.10
CA LYS A 217 -5.35 -20.18 0.95
C LYS A 217 -4.53 -20.78 2.08
N LEU A 218 -4.60 -20.16 3.25
CA LEU A 218 -4.17 -20.85 4.48
C LEU A 218 -4.94 -22.16 4.64
N PRO A 219 -4.28 -23.26 5.06
CA PRO A 219 -4.96 -24.53 5.28
C PRO A 219 -6.12 -24.31 6.26
N ASN A 220 -7.29 -24.84 5.87
CA ASN A 220 -8.52 -24.92 6.67
C ASN A 220 -8.27 -25.80 7.90
N ASN A 221 -7.47 -25.33 8.86
CA ASN A 221 -7.29 -25.99 10.13
C ASN A 221 -8.30 -25.41 11.12
N LYS A 222 -9.08 -26.30 11.74
CA LYS A 222 -10.23 -26.01 12.62
C LYS A 222 -9.87 -25.28 13.92
N ASN A 223 -8.63 -24.78 14.07
CA ASN A 223 -8.12 -24.07 15.24
C ASN A 223 -7.66 -22.67 14.84
N LYS A 224 -7.99 -21.67 15.66
CA LYS A 224 -7.73 -20.23 15.45
C LYS A 224 -6.44 -19.97 14.66
N ASN A 225 -6.58 -19.52 13.42
CA ASN A 225 -5.48 -19.37 12.46
C ASN A 225 -4.75 -18.05 12.74
N ILE A 226 -3.59 -18.16 13.38
CA ILE A 226 -2.65 -17.04 13.51
C ILE A 226 -2.12 -16.70 12.12
N LEU A 227 -2.27 -15.45 11.69
CA LEU A 227 -1.90 -15.03 10.34
C LEU A 227 -0.43 -14.59 10.23
N ASN A 228 0.10 -13.90 11.24
CA ASN A 228 1.48 -13.39 11.24
C ASN A 228 2.50 -14.41 11.78
N LYS A 229 2.49 -15.62 11.21
CA LYS A 229 3.33 -16.75 11.65
C LYS A 229 4.82 -16.56 11.35
N ARG A 230 5.19 -15.80 10.31
CA ARG A 230 6.58 -15.59 9.87
C ARG A 230 7.47 -15.06 11.00
N ARG A 231 8.79 -15.27 10.92
CA ARG A 231 9.73 -14.81 11.97
C ARG A 231 10.14 -13.36 11.72
N TRP A 232 10.15 -12.55 12.78
CA TRP A 232 10.70 -11.20 12.75
C TRP A 232 12.15 -11.21 13.25
N ILE A 233 13.05 -10.63 12.47
CA ILE A 233 14.48 -10.49 12.77
C ILE A 233 14.74 -9.00 13.00
N GLY A 234 15.26 -8.67 14.18
CA GLY A 234 15.49 -7.28 14.62
C GLY A 234 14.58 -6.83 15.77
N PRO A 235 14.81 -5.60 16.27
CA PRO A 235 13.94 -4.93 17.23
C PRO A 235 12.59 -4.59 16.57
N SER A 236 11.55 -4.38 17.38
CA SER A 236 10.28 -3.81 16.89
C SER A 236 10.33 -2.30 16.94
N ARG A 237 9.69 -1.66 15.96
CA ARG A 237 9.35 -0.24 16.03
C ARG A 237 8.13 -0.01 16.93
N GLU A 238 7.85 1.26 17.18
CA GLU A 238 6.65 1.72 17.89
C GLU A 238 5.37 1.11 17.29
N PRO A 239 4.41 0.65 18.12
CA PRO A 239 3.19 -0.03 17.65
C PRO A 239 2.44 0.74 16.56
N LEU A 240 2.25 2.05 16.77
CA LEU A 240 1.56 2.92 15.80
C LEU A 240 2.28 2.95 14.45
N VAL A 241 3.60 3.15 14.46
CA VAL A 241 4.44 3.14 13.24
C VAL A 241 4.28 1.82 12.49
N VAL A 242 4.29 0.69 13.20
CA VAL A 242 4.11 -0.63 12.58
C VAL A 242 2.71 -0.77 11.97
N SER A 243 1.65 -0.45 12.72
CA SER A 243 0.27 -0.58 12.25
C SER A 243 -0.05 0.31 11.05
N ILE A 244 0.38 1.57 11.08
CA ILE A 244 0.19 2.56 10.02
C ILE A 244 0.93 2.13 8.75
N ASN A 245 2.21 1.78 8.87
CA ASN A 245 3.02 1.42 7.71
C ASN A 245 2.53 0.12 7.06
N LEU A 246 2.13 -0.88 7.85
CA LEU A 246 1.57 -2.12 7.30
C LEU A 246 0.23 -1.90 6.61
N LEU A 247 -0.65 -1.07 7.19
CA LEU A 247 -1.94 -0.73 6.59
C LEU A 247 -1.75 0.08 5.31
N HIS A 248 -0.83 1.05 5.32
CA HIS A 248 -0.47 1.82 4.13
C HIS A 248 0.08 0.92 3.03
N PHE A 249 0.95 -0.03 3.38
CA PHE A 249 1.55 -0.96 2.43
C PHE A 249 0.51 -1.86 1.76
N ILE A 250 -0.38 -2.51 2.53
CA ILE A 250 -1.41 -3.37 1.94
C ILE A 250 -2.41 -2.56 1.11
N LEU A 251 -2.77 -1.35 1.53
CA LEU A 251 -3.65 -0.47 0.75
C LEU A 251 -2.99 -0.01 -0.56
N GLY A 252 -1.72 0.38 -0.53
CA GLY A 252 -0.95 0.75 -1.72
C GLY A 252 -0.78 -0.41 -2.69
N MET A 253 -0.50 -1.60 -2.16
CA MET A 253 -0.46 -2.85 -2.93
C MET A 253 -1.83 -3.13 -3.57
N ILE A 254 -2.94 -3.08 -2.83
CA ILE A 254 -4.27 -3.28 -3.42
C ILE A 254 -4.51 -2.25 -4.53
N ARG A 255 -4.29 -0.96 -4.28
CA ARG A 255 -4.50 0.11 -5.29
C ARG A 255 -3.71 -0.14 -6.58
N LYS A 256 -2.45 -0.56 -6.47
CA LYS A 256 -1.59 -0.85 -7.64
C LYS A 256 -2.07 -2.05 -8.45
N HIS A 257 -2.67 -3.06 -7.81
CA HIS A 257 -3.05 -4.33 -8.43
C HIS A 257 -4.56 -4.52 -8.61
N THR A 258 -5.34 -3.44 -8.45
CA THR A 258 -6.79 -3.45 -8.63
C THR A 258 -7.15 -2.83 -9.98
N SER A 259 -7.89 -3.58 -10.81
CA SER A 259 -8.36 -3.10 -12.12
C SER A 259 -9.44 -2.01 -11.99
N LYS A 260 -9.81 -1.34 -13.10
CA LYS A 260 -10.98 -0.42 -13.17
C LYS A 260 -12.29 -1.05 -12.63
N LYS A 261 -12.37 -2.40 -12.55
CA LYS A 261 -13.52 -3.16 -12.04
C LYS A 261 -13.40 -3.61 -10.57
N GLN A 262 -12.45 -3.07 -9.80
CA GLN A 262 -12.24 -3.42 -8.38
C GLN A 262 -11.87 -4.89 -8.12
N THR A 263 -11.37 -5.60 -9.14
CA THR A 263 -10.89 -6.99 -9.00
C THR A 263 -9.36 -7.01 -8.89
N LEU A 264 -8.85 -7.76 -7.91
CA LEU A 264 -7.42 -8.02 -7.73
C LEU A 264 -6.90 -8.95 -8.82
N ASN A 265 -5.85 -8.54 -9.52
CA ASN A 265 -5.18 -9.42 -10.49
C ASN A 265 -4.19 -10.35 -9.78
N PHE A 266 -4.65 -11.53 -9.37
CA PHE A 266 -3.81 -12.54 -8.70
C PHE A 266 -2.76 -13.20 -9.62
N GLN A 267 -2.77 -12.93 -10.93
CA GLN A 267 -1.77 -13.44 -11.88
C GLN A 267 -0.52 -12.53 -11.96
N ASP A 268 -0.53 -11.38 -11.27
CA ASP A 268 0.59 -10.46 -11.24
C ASP A 268 1.71 -10.94 -10.28
N SER A 269 2.90 -11.21 -10.84
CA SER A 269 4.07 -11.64 -10.06
C SER A 269 4.54 -10.58 -9.05
N SER A 270 4.34 -9.30 -9.34
CA SER A 270 4.74 -8.20 -8.46
C SER A 270 3.80 -8.03 -7.26
N LEU A 271 2.54 -8.45 -7.39
CA LEU A 271 1.61 -8.58 -6.25
C LEU A 271 2.10 -9.65 -5.27
N THR A 272 2.61 -10.78 -5.79
CA THR A 272 3.12 -11.88 -4.95
C THR A 272 4.33 -11.45 -4.13
N VAL A 273 5.31 -10.78 -4.75
CA VAL A 273 6.49 -10.25 -4.05
C VAL A 273 6.08 -9.23 -2.98
N SER A 274 5.19 -8.29 -3.32
CA SER A 274 4.70 -7.29 -2.39
C SER A 274 3.98 -7.95 -1.20
N PHE A 275 3.11 -8.93 -1.46
CA PHE A 275 2.38 -9.63 -0.42
C PHE A 275 3.31 -10.44 0.49
N ARG A 276 4.37 -11.06 -0.04
CA ARG A 276 5.40 -11.72 0.80
C ARG A 276 6.08 -10.75 1.76
N ARG A 277 6.44 -9.55 1.28
CA ARG A 277 7.01 -8.48 2.11
C ARG A 277 6.03 -8.05 3.19
N PHE A 278 4.75 -7.89 2.84
CA PHE A 278 3.67 -7.64 3.79
C PHE A 278 3.61 -8.72 4.89
N LEU A 279 3.59 -10.01 4.51
CA LEU A 279 3.54 -11.11 5.47
C LEU A 279 4.73 -11.09 6.44
N ILE A 280 5.94 -10.76 5.96
CA ILE A 280 7.12 -10.60 6.82
C ILE A 280 6.92 -9.41 7.77
N GLY A 281 6.49 -8.26 7.25
CA GLY A 281 6.22 -7.06 8.05
C GLY A 281 5.20 -7.30 9.17
N THR A 282 4.12 -8.05 8.91
CA THR A 282 3.13 -8.37 9.96
C THR A 282 3.70 -9.17 11.14
N SER A 283 4.85 -9.84 10.95
CA SER A 283 5.50 -10.58 12.04
C SER A 283 6.15 -9.68 13.09
N GLU A 284 6.45 -8.42 12.75
CA GLU A 284 6.96 -7.40 13.67
C GLU A 284 5.98 -7.13 14.81
N LEU A 285 4.67 -7.14 14.52
CA LEU A 285 3.59 -6.95 15.49
C LEU A 285 3.74 -7.85 16.72
N LYS A 286 4.35 -9.03 16.59
CA LYS A 286 4.54 -9.96 17.71
C LYS A 286 5.44 -9.42 18.82
N LYS A 287 6.34 -8.48 18.49
CA LYS A 287 7.33 -7.92 19.41
C LYS A 287 7.01 -6.50 19.87
N VAL A 288 6.00 -5.85 19.31
CA VAL A 288 5.67 -4.46 19.70
C VAL A 288 5.27 -4.40 21.17
N ASP A 289 5.67 -3.33 21.84
CA ASP A 289 5.31 -3.07 23.23
C ASP A 289 4.02 -2.25 23.30
N LEU A 290 3.01 -2.77 23.99
CA LEU A 290 1.69 -2.13 24.12
C LEU A 290 1.50 -1.42 25.47
N SER A 291 2.44 -1.54 26.40
CA SER A 291 2.29 -1.11 27.80
C SER A 291 2.21 0.42 27.94
N GLU A 292 3.07 1.15 27.24
CA GLU A 292 3.21 2.60 27.33
C GLU A 292 2.23 3.41 26.46
N MET A 293 1.25 2.74 25.83
CA MET A 293 0.33 3.41 24.90
C MET A 293 -0.76 4.20 25.63
N LYS A 294 -0.84 5.50 25.32
CA LYS A 294 -1.96 6.35 25.74
C LYS A 294 -3.26 5.87 25.12
N GLU A 295 -4.39 6.18 25.74
CA GLU A 295 -5.69 5.70 25.27
C GLU A 295 -6.00 6.13 23.81
N ILE A 296 -5.68 7.37 23.45
CA ILE A 296 -5.88 7.89 22.08
C ILE A 296 -5.02 7.12 21.05
N GLU A 297 -3.78 6.80 21.41
CA GLU A 297 -2.86 6.00 20.59
C GLU A 297 -3.37 4.57 20.44
N ARG A 298 -3.89 4.01 21.53
CA ARG A 298 -4.47 2.67 21.57
C ARG A 298 -5.71 2.56 20.69
N LYS A 299 -6.60 3.55 20.72
CA LYS A 299 -7.76 3.64 19.82
C LYS A 299 -7.32 3.65 18.35
N ALA A 300 -6.41 4.56 17.97
CA ALA A 300 -5.91 4.66 16.61
C ALA A 300 -5.22 3.36 16.16
N PHE A 301 -4.37 2.78 17.00
CA PHE A 301 -3.68 1.51 16.74
C PHE A 301 -4.65 0.36 16.50
N PHE A 302 -5.63 0.14 17.38
CA PHE A 302 -6.56 -0.98 17.21
C PHE A 302 -7.52 -0.78 16.03
N LEU A 303 -7.88 0.46 15.67
CA LEU A 303 -8.62 0.74 14.43
C LEU A 303 -7.79 0.33 13.20
N ASN A 304 -6.51 0.71 13.17
CA ASN A 304 -5.60 0.33 12.09
C ASN A 304 -5.39 -1.19 12.04
N ILE A 305 -5.17 -1.84 13.19
CA ILE A 305 -5.03 -3.31 13.28
C ILE A 305 -6.31 -4.02 12.84
N PHE A 306 -7.49 -3.49 13.18
CA PHE A 306 -8.75 -4.08 12.74
C PHE A 306 -8.84 -4.10 11.21
N HIS A 307 -8.60 -2.95 10.57
CA HIS A 307 -8.61 -2.85 9.10
C HIS A 307 -7.50 -3.70 8.46
N LEU A 308 -6.30 -3.72 9.05
CA LEU A 308 -5.17 -4.52 8.59
C LEU A 308 -5.47 -6.02 8.62
N LEU A 309 -5.99 -6.50 9.75
CA LEU A 309 -6.37 -7.90 9.94
C LEU A 309 -7.51 -8.28 8.98
N LEU A 310 -8.53 -7.43 8.85
CA LEU A 310 -9.64 -7.66 7.94
C LEU A 310 -9.18 -7.76 6.48
N LEU A 311 -8.30 -6.87 6.03
CA LEU A 311 -7.72 -6.92 4.69
C LEU A 311 -6.87 -8.19 4.52
N HIS A 312 -6.00 -8.52 5.46
CA HIS A 312 -5.20 -9.75 5.37
C HIS A 312 -6.09 -11.00 5.30
N ILE A 313 -7.17 -11.06 6.06
CA ILE A 313 -8.16 -12.14 5.98
C ILE A 313 -8.77 -12.20 4.57
N SER A 314 -9.16 -11.05 4.00
CA SER A 314 -9.75 -11.01 2.66
C SER A 314 -8.79 -11.47 1.56
N PHE A 315 -7.48 -11.32 1.76
CA PHE A 315 -6.45 -11.86 0.88
C PHE A 315 -6.17 -13.34 1.09
N THR A 316 -6.57 -13.94 2.22
CA THR A 316 -6.23 -15.34 2.57
C THR A 316 -7.38 -16.31 2.40
N ILE A 317 -8.62 -15.82 2.38
CA ILE A 317 -9.81 -16.62 2.14
C ILE A 317 -10.38 -16.22 0.79
N ASN A 318 -10.86 -17.19 0.00
CA ASN A 318 -11.67 -16.87 -1.16
C ASN A 318 -12.84 -15.95 -0.73
N ILE A 319 -12.84 -14.76 -1.33
CA ILE A 319 -13.73 -13.61 -1.10
C ILE A 319 -15.23 -13.97 -0.87
N PRO A 320 -15.84 -15.00 -1.50
CA PRO A 320 -17.25 -15.32 -1.26
C PRO A 320 -17.60 -15.96 0.11
N VAL A 321 -16.66 -16.24 1.01
CA VAL A 321 -16.92 -17.06 2.24
C VAL A 321 -16.55 -16.37 3.55
N LEU A 322 -16.65 -15.05 3.64
CA LEU A 322 -16.57 -14.33 4.91
C LEU A 322 -17.83 -14.64 5.77
N ASN A 323 -17.86 -15.81 6.43
CA ASN A 323 -18.92 -16.23 7.34
C ASN A 323 -18.73 -15.68 8.79
N LYS A 324 -19.79 -15.59 9.61
CA LYS A 324 -19.68 -15.03 10.98
C LYS A 324 -18.57 -15.63 11.86
N ASN A 325 -18.09 -16.84 11.58
CA ASN A 325 -17.03 -17.48 12.33
C ASN A 325 -15.64 -16.88 12.00
N PHE A 326 -15.43 -16.20 10.86
CA PHE A 326 -14.12 -15.64 10.51
C PHE A 326 -13.65 -14.57 11.50
N PHE A 327 -14.56 -13.73 12.03
CA PHE A 327 -14.23 -12.68 12.98
C PHE A 327 -13.61 -13.21 14.29
N LYS A 328 -13.87 -14.49 14.61
CA LYS A 328 -13.28 -15.21 15.75
C LYS A 328 -12.11 -16.11 15.37
N THR A 329 -12.08 -16.58 14.13
CA THR A 329 -11.16 -17.64 13.69
C THR A 329 -9.77 -17.11 13.42
N TYR A 330 -9.65 -15.99 12.73
CA TYR A 330 -8.35 -15.47 12.31
C TYR A 330 -7.82 -14.44 13.29
N GLN A 331 -6.54 -14.54 13.59
CA GLN A 331 -5.91 -13.76 14.66
C GLN A 331 -4.53 -13.23 14.26
N TYR A 332 -4.16 -12.09 14.82
CA TYR A 332 -2.76 -11.68 14.92
C TYR A 332 -2.21 -11.94 16.33
N LYS A 333 -0.93 -12.29 16.38
CA LYS A 333 -0.14 -12.17 17.60
C LYS A 333 0.43 -10.75 17.68
N ILE A 334 0.12 -9.99 18.73
CA ILE A 334 0.52 -8.60 18.91
C ILE A 334 1.03 -8.43 20.35
N GLY A 335 2.29 -8.03 20.52
CA GLY A 335 2.90 -7.87 21.85
C GLY A 335 2.71 -9.07 22.77
N GLY A 336 2.90 -10.29 22.23
CA GLY A 336 2.66 -11.55 22.95
C GLY A 336 1.19 -12.01 23.05
N TYR A 337 0.21 -11.12 22.88
CA TYR A 337 -1.22 -11.45 22.94
C TYR A 337 -1.79 -11.89 21.61
N LYS A 338 -2.95 -12.57 21.61
CA LYS A 338 -3.69 -12.95 20.40
C LYS A 338 -4.90 -12.04 20.25
N PHE A 339 -5.14 -11.51 19.07
CA PHE A 339 -6.31 -10.67 18.77
C PHE A 339 -7.01 -11.15 17.51
N SER A 340 -8.29 -11.51 17.63
CA SER A 340 -9.23 -11.61 16.50
C SER A 340 -9.94 -10.28 16.26
N LEU A 341 -10.69 -10.18 15.15
CA LEU A 341 -11.56 -9.02 14.91
C LEU A 341 -12.63 -8.88 16.00
N ASP A 342 -13.22 -10.00 16.46
CA ASP A 342 -14.17 -10.00 17.59
C ASP A 342 -13.49 -9.59 18.91
N ASP A 343 -12.24 -9.98 19.15
CA ASP A 343 -11.50 -9.55 20.36
C ASP A 343 -11.30 -8.03 20.37
N ILE A 344 -10.94 -7.44 19.23
CA ILE A 344 -10.79 -5.99 19.10
C ILE A 344 -12.15 -5.29 19.21
N ARG A 345 -13.14 -5.77 18.46
CA ARG A 345 -14.45 -5.14 18.39
C ARG A 345 -15.21 -5.20 19.71
N PHE A 346 -15.29 -6.37 20.33
CA PHE A 346 -16.09 -6.57 21.55
C PHE A 346 -15.27 -6.39 22.82
N GLY A 347 -14.01 -6.82 22.84
CA GLY A 347 -13.17 -6.64 24.01
C GLY A 347 -12.64 -5.22 24.13
N ILE A 348 -11.91 -4.76 23.12
CA ILE A 348 -11.19 -3.48 23.18
C ILE A 348 -12.13 -2.28 23.04
N PHE A 349 -12.94 -2.20 21.97
CA PHE A 349 -13.72 -1.00 21.68
C PHE A 349 -14.99 -0.81 22.53
N THR A 350 -15.56 -1.88 23.10
CA THR A 350 -16.80 -1.76 23.90
C THR A 350 -16.55 -1.54 25.39
N ASN A 351 -15.36 -1.09 25.76
CA ASN A 351 -14.95 -1.03 27.16
C ASN A 351 -15.11 -2.38 27.90
N ASN A 352 -14.83 -3.49 27.19
CA ASN A 352 -15.05 -4.86 27.65
C ASN A 352 -16.47 -5.15 28.21
N SER A 353 -17.49 -4.48 27.65
CA SER A 353 -18.87 -4.60 28.12
C SER A 353 -19.47 -6.01 28.00
N ILE A 354 -20.52 -6.27 28.79
CA ILE A 354 -21.17 -7.58 28.91
C ILE A 354 -21.93 -7.94 27.62
N ARG A 355 -21.65 -9.12 27.06
CA ARG A 355 -22.30 -9.61 25.84
C ARG A 355 -23.57 -10.39 26.13
N SER A 356 -24.71 -9.71 26.19
CA SER A 356 -26.03 -10.34 26.09
C SER A 356 -26.27 -11.19 24.81
N LYS A 357 -26.31 -12.53 24.89
CA LYS A 357 -26.70 -13.61 23.93
C LYS A 357 -27.41 -14.80 24.59
N SER A 358 -26.71 -15.36 25.58
CA SER A 358 -27.04 -16.56 26.37
C SER A 358 -26.71 -16.31 27.85
N ASN A 359 -27.03 -17.29 28.72
CA ASN A 359 -26.99 -17.28 30.20
C ASN A 359 -25.64 -16.94 30.88
N HIS A 360 -24.72 -16.25 30.23
CA HIS A 360 -23.45 -15.81 30.81
C HIS A 360 -23.35 -14.28 30.73
N ASN A 361 -23.69 -13.62 31.84
CA ASN A 361 -23.51 -12.17 32.08
C ASN A 361 -22.04 -11.81 32.32
N SER A 362 -21.12 -12.36 31.53
CA SER A 362 -19.69 -12.10 31.69
C SER A 362 -19.20 -11.03 30.69
N PRO A 363 -18.26 -10.17 31.12
CA PRO A 363 -17.43 -9.37 30.21
C PRO A 363 -16.80 -10.22 29.11
N TYR A 364 -16.42 -9.60 27.99
CA TYR A 364 -15.86 -10.33 26.84
C TYR A 364 -14.48 -10.95 27.17
N PHE A 365 -13.60 -10.18 27.79
CA PHE A 365 -12.36 -10.62 28.42
C PHE A 365 -12.61 -10.91 29.89
N THR A 366 -12.18 -12.08 30.36
CA THR A 366 -12.33 -12.50 31.76
C THR A 366 -11.42 -11.69 32.67
N SER A 367 -11.64 -11.78 33.99
CA SER A 367 -10.79 -11.10 34.99
C SER A 367 -9.31 -11.51 34.89
N SER A 368 -9.03 -12.73 34.44
CA SER A 368 -7.70 -13.29 34.21
C SER A 368 -7.07 -12.92 32.87
N ASP A 369 -7.81 -12.33 31.94
CA ASP A 369 -7.31 -11.97 30.61
C ASP A 369 -6.59 -10.63 30.66
N LEU A 370 -5.27 -10.64 30.53
CA LEU A 370 -4.41 -9.45 30.58
C LEU A 370 -4.74 -8.43 29.48
N ARG A 371 -5.39 -8.84 28.38
CA ARG A 371 -5.80 -7.91 27.30
C ARG A 371 -6.82 -6.88 27.79
N LYS A 372 -7.45 -7.07 28.95
CA LYS A 372 -8.34 -6.08 29.58
C LYS A 372 -7.65 -4.75 29.87
N GLU A 373 -6.34 -4.75 30.10
CA GLU A 373 -5.56 -3.54 30.36
C GLU A 373 -5.43 -2.65 29.12
N LEU A 374 -5.67 -3.24 27.93
CA LEU A 374 -5.61 -2.58 26.62
C LEU A 374 -6.97 -2.06 26.15
N VAL A 375 -8.01 -2.17 26.98
CA VAL A 375 -9.34 -1.67 26.67
C VAL A 375 -9.32 -0.14 26.59
N VAL A 376 -10.24 0.43 25.82
CA VAL A 376 -10.38 1.88 25.62
C VAL A 376 -11.78 2.33 26.03
N SER A 377 -11.96 3.63 26.31
CA SER A 377 -13.29 4.17 26.59
C SER A 377 -14.22 3.93 25.40
N TYR A 378 -15.49 3.61 25.69
CA TYR A 378 -16.47 3.39 24.65
C TYR A 378 -16.71 4.67 23.85
N ASP A 379 -16.63 4.55 22.53
CA ASP A 379 -16.97 5.61 21.59
C ASP A 379 -17.95 5.07 20.53
N PRO A 380 -19.21 5.54 20.51
CA PRO A 380 -20.21 5.06 19.57
C PRO A 380 -19.86 5.29 18.10
N ARG A 381 -19.01 6.29 17.78
CA ARG A 381 -18.56 6.59 16.40
C ARG A 381 -17.76 5.43 15.82
N ILE A 382 -16.99 4.70 16.63
CA ILE A 382 -16.16 3.57 16.17
C ILE A 382 -16.98 2.55 15.37
N ASN A 383 -18.23 2.33 15.76
CA ASN A 383 -19.12 1.39 15.08
C ASN A 383 -19.43 1.76 13.63
N PHE A 384 -19.35 3.05 13.29
CA PHE A 384 -19.71 3.61 12.00
C PHE A 384 -18.51 4.00 11.14
N VAL A 385 -17.30 4.03 11.72
CA VAL A 385 -16.04 4.31 10.99
C VAL A 385 -15.28 3.04 10.59
N VAL A 386 -15.56 1.91 11.26
CA VAL A 386 -14.95 0.63 10.93
C VAL A 386 -15.56 0.07 9.64
N SER A 387 -14.71 -0.22 8.66
CA SER A 387 -15.13 -0.86 7.42
C SER A 387 -15.27 -2.37 7.59
N TYR A 388 -16.33 -2.94 7.02
CA TYR A 388 -16.53 -4.40 6.91
C TYR A 388 -16.38 -4.89 5.46
N LEU A 389 -15.79 -4.07 4.58
CA LEU A 389 -15.57 -4.38 3.16
C LEU A 389 -16.87 -4.63 2.37
N THR A 390 -17.96 -4.00 2.79
CA THR A 390 -19.26 -4.02 2.10
C THR A 390 -19.51 -2.71 1.37
N LEU A 391 -20.36 -2.72 0.34
CA LEU A 391 -20.82 -1.48 -0.32
C LEU A 391 -21.39 -0.45 0.66
N GLU A 392 -22.07 -0.89 1.73
CA GLU A 392 -22.66 -0.01 2.75
C GLU A 392 -21.67 0.43 3.85
N SER A 393 -20.43 -0.09 3.84
CA SER A 393 -19.41 0.24 4.84
C SER A 393 -18.71 1.56 4.47
N PRO A 394 -18.15 2.28 5.46
CA PRO A 394 -17.26 3.39 5.18
C PRO A 394 -15.99 2.92 4.45
N PRO A 395 -15.29 3.80 3.72
CA PRO A 395 -13.99 3.46 3.14
C PRO A 395 -12.96 3.18 4.24
N ILE A 396 -11.97 2.33 3.92
CA ILE A 396 -10.87 2.07 4.85
C ILE A 396 -10.03 3.34 5.02
N THR A 397 -9.91 3.78 6.27
CA THR A 397 -9.13 4.95 6.68
C THR A 397 -8.00 4.51 7.60
N ILE A 398 -6.86 5.20 7.50
CA ILE A 398 -5.72 5.05 8.41
C ILE A 398 -5.90 6.10 9.51
N PHE A 399 -5.94 5.68 10.76
CA PHE A 399 -6.16 6.56 11.90
C PHE A 399 -4.84 7.00 12.53
N TYR A 400 -4.75 8.28 12.86
CA TYR A 400 -3.59 8.88 13.53
C TYR A 400 -4.04 9.49 14.87
N PRO A 401 -3.31 9.30 15.97
CA PRO A 401 -3.64 9.88 17.27
C PRO A 401 -3.87 11.39 17.22
N GLU A 402 -3.08 12.12 16.43
CA GLU A 402 -3.09 13.58 16.34
C GLU A 402 -4.36 14.13 15.71
N THR A 403 -5.01 13.36 14.82
CA THR A 403 -6.22 13.77 14.09
C THR A 403 -7.41 12.86 14.36
N LEU A 404 -7.30 11.93 15.32
CA LEU A 404 -8.26 10.84 15.54
C LEU A 404 -9.68 11.38 15.71
N GLU A 405 -9.88 12.39 16.54
CA GLU A 405 -11.21 12.96 16.81
C GLU A 405 -11.89 13.50 15.55
N ASN A 406 -11.13 14.23 14.73
CA ASN A 406 -11.64 14.77 13.47
C ASN A 406 -11.89 13.66 12.44
N GLN A 407 -11.00 12.65 12.39
CA GLN A 407 -11.18 11.49 11.52
C GLN A 407 -12.44 10.70 11.92
N LEU A 408 -12.67 10.47 13.22
CA LEU A 408 -13.87 9.79 13.71
C LEU A 408 -15.14 10.54 13.34
N GLU A 409 -15.16 11.87 13.54
CA GLU A 409 -16.29 12.72 13.19
C GLU A 409 -16.56 12.71 11.68
N THR A 410 -15.53 12.87 10.86
CA THR A 410 -15.64 12.91 9.40
C THR A 410 -16.13 11.58 8.83
N MET A 411 -15.54 10.47 9.29
CA MET A 411 -15.89 9.12 8.81
C MET A 411 -17.29 8.71 9.26
N CYS A 412 -17.72 9.13 10.46
CA CYS A 412 -19.08 8.90 10.92
C CYS A 412 -20.09 9.68 10.06
N LYS A 413 -19.84 10.96 9.75
CA LYS A 413 -20.66 11.73 8.80
C LYS A 413 -20.74 11.03 7.45
N LEU A 414 -19.59 10.63 6.89
CA LEU A 414 -19.51 9.95 5.59
C LEU A 414 -20.35 8.66 5.54
N PHE A 415 -20.39 7.89 6.62
CA PHE A 415 -21.25 6.68 6.70
C PHE A 415 -22.74 7.00 6.55
N PHE A 416 -23.19 8.14 7.04
CA PHE A 416 -24.61 8.53 7.05
C PHE A 416 -25.03 9.37 5.83
N ILE A 417 -24.10 9.83 5.00
CA ILE A 417 -24.41 10.55 3.75
C ILE A 417 -25.36 9.74 2.88
N GLY A 418 -26.42 10.39 2.37
CA GLY A 418 -27.46 9.76 1.56
C GLY A 418 -28.38 8.77 2.27
N LYS A 419 -28.12 8.40 3.54
CA LYS A 419 -29.01 7.52 4.31
C LYS A 419 -30.19 8.31 4.87
N LYS A 420 -31.40 7.75 4.77
CA LYS A 420 -32.64 8.43 5.16
C LYS A 420 -33.58 7.47 5.90
N PHE A 421 -34.41 8.02 6.77
CA PHE A 421 -35.53 7.27 7.34
C PHE A 421 -36.60 7.03 6.26
N LYS A 422 -37.13 5.81 6.22
CA LYS A 422 -38.26 5.44 5.37
C LYS A 422 -39.54 5.50 6.20
N LYS A 423 -40.53 6.27 5.76
CA LYS A 423 -41.87 6.23 6.35
C LYS A 423 -42.55 4.93 5.93
N ILE A 424 -42.96 4.12 6.89
CA ILE A 424 -43.68 2.86 6.66
C ILE A 424 -45.06 2.99 7.28
N GLU A 425 -46.07 2.59 6.52
CA GLU A 425 -47.44 2.48 7.00
C GLU A 425 -47.83 1.00 7.03
N LYS A 426 -48.17 0.50 8.21
CA LYS A 426 -48.57 -0.91 8.39
C LYS A 426 -49.71 -0.99 9.39
N LYS A 427 -50.80 -1.67 9.02
CA LYS A 427 -51.99 -1.84 9.89
C LYS A 427 -52.50 -0.51 10.46
N LYS A 428 -52.59 0.55 9.64
CA LYS A 428 -52.99 1.93 10.03
C LYS A 428 -52.08 2.61 11.07
N LYS A 429 -50.87 2.08 11.32
CA LYS A 429 -49.83 2.75 12.11
C LYS A 429 -48.71 3.22 11.20
N ILE A 430 -48.29 4.47 11.41
CA ILE A 430 -47.14 5.07 10.72
C ILE A 430 -45.94 4.97 11.66
N PHE A 431 -44.81 4.51 11.14
CA PHE A 431 -43.52 4.54 11.82
C PHE A 431 -42.40 4.85 10.83
N TYR A 432 -41.27 5.34 11.32
CA TYR A 432 -40.06 5.57 10.54
C TYR A 432 -39.08 4.42 10.74
N GLN A 433 -38.59 3.87 9.64
CA GLN A 433 -37.63 2.78 9.62
C GLN A 433 -36.27 3.31 9.16
N PHE A 434 -35.22 3.03 9.94
CA PHE A 434 -33.83 3.27 9.53
C PHE A 434 -33.09 1.96 9.30
N ASN A 435 -32.52 1.78 8.11
CA ASN A 435 -31.80 0.56 7.76
C ASN A 435 -30.31 0.69 8.09
N LEU A 436 -29.80 -0.26 8.87
CA LEU A 436 -28.37 -0.42 9.14
C LEU A 436 -27.84 -1.76 8.60
N PRO A 437 -26.54 -1.86 8.28
CA PRO A 437 -25.89 -3.12 7.95
C PRO A 437 -26.03 -4.17 9.05
N LYS A 438 -26.10 -5.45 8.66
CA LYS A 438 -26.28 -6.59 9.57
C LYS A 438 -25.15 -6.71 10.59
N GLU A 439 -23.96 -6.29 10.22
CA GLU A 439 -22.73 -6.32 11.00
C GLU A 439 -22.89 -5.53 12.29
N LEU A 440 -23.72 -4.47 12.25
CA LEU A 440 -24.10 -3.59 13.36
C LEU A 440 -25.21 -4.16 14.25
N SER A 441 -25.79 -5.32 13.94
CA SER A 441 -26.89 -5.92 14.70
C SER A 441 -26.57 -6.29 16.16
N TYR A 442 -25.29 -6.31 16.54
CA TYR A 442 -24.84 -6.44 17.92
C TYR A 442 -25.16 -5.19 18.75
N LEU A 443 -25.10 -4.01 18.11
CA LEU A 443 -25.49 -2.75 18.72
C LEU A 443 -26.96 -2.74 19.08
N ALA A 444 -27.77 -3.67 18.55
CA ALA A 444 -29.16 -3.79 18.92
C ALA A 444 -29.36 -3.85 20.44
N LYS A 445 -28.42 -4.40 21.23
CA LYS A 445 -28.55 -4.38 22.70
C LYS A 445 -28.24 -3.03 23.31
N ASP A 446 -27.17 -2.38 22.87
CA ASP A 446 -26.85 -0.99 23.24
C ASP A 446 -28.01 -0.06 22.82
N PHE A 447 -28.67 -0.39 21.71
CA PHE A 447 -29.85 0.26 21.17
C PHE A 447 -31.13 -0.07 21.93
N ILE A 448 -31.25 -1.21 22.62
CA ILE A 448 -32.46 -1.56 23.37
C ILE A 448 -32.43 -0.91 24.76
N SER A 449 -31.28 -0.88 25.44
CA SER A 449 -31.17 -0.24 26.75
C SER A 449 -31.19 1.29 26.67
N ASN A 450 -30.77 1.87 25.53
CA ASN A 450 -30.64 3.32 25.34
C ASN A 450 -31.13 3.81 23.96
N GLN A 451 -32.25 3.27 23.48
CA GLN A 451 -32.78 3.51 22.12
C GLN A 451 -32.88 4.99 21.76
N LYS A 452 -33.38 5.83 22.67
CA LYS A 452 -33.50 7.27 22.45
C LYS A 452 -32.14 7.94 22.20
N ASN A 453 -31.10 7.55 22.95
CA ASN A 453 -29.76 8.15 22.84
C ASN A 453 -29.08 7.81 21.51
N ILE A 454 -29.24 6.58 21.04
CA ILE A 454 -28.70 6.19 19.73
C ILE A 454 -29.46 6.83 18.58
N ILE A 455 -30.79 6.88 18.65
CA ILE A 455 -31.54 7.48 17.55
C ILE A 455 -31.17 8.99 17.46
N HIS A 456 -31.01 9.67 18.60
CA HIS A 456 -30.51 11.04 18.63
C HIS A 456 -29.07 11.15 18.10
N PHE A 457 -28.20 10.18 18.43
CA PHE A 457 -26.86 10.07 17.86
C PHE A 457 -26.91 9.93 16.33
N ILE A 458 -27.70 9.01 15.79
CA ILE A 458 -27.85 8.82 14.34
C ILE A 458 -28.35 10.12 13.69
N ALA A 459 -29.37 10.75 14.28
CA ALA A 459 -29.95 11.99 13.79
C ALA A 459 -28.94 13.13 13.72
N LYS A 460 -27.94 13.19 14.62
CA LYS A 460 -26.85 14.17 14.59
C LYS A 460 -26.03 14.11 13.28
N TYR A 461 -25.88 12.91 12.70
CA TYR A 461 -25.02 12.67 11.54
C TYR A 461 -25.77 12.60 10.21
N LEU A 462 -27.10 12.77 10.20
CA LEU A 462 -27.89 12.82 8.97
C LEU A 462 -27.81 14.20 8.29
N GLU A 463 -28.06 14.20 6.98
CA GLU A 463 -28.26 15.43 6.21
C GLU A 463 -29.42 16.27 6.79
N GLU A 464 -29.31 17.60 6.69
CA GLU A 464 -30.23 18.55 7.33
C GLU A 464 -31.72 18.23 7.07
N ASP A 465 -32.07 17.91 5.83
CA ASP A 465 -33.46 17.59 5.46
C ASP A 465 -33.97 16.32 6.15
N SER A 466 -33.10 15.32 6.26
CA SER A 466 -33.42 14.05 6.93
C SER A 466 -33.49 14.22 8.44
N GLN A 467 -32.61 15.06 8.99
CA GLN A 467 -32.59 15.43 10.39
C GLN A 467 -33.85 16.22 10.80
N LYS A 468 -34.27 17.21 10.01
CA LYS A 468 -35.52 17.98 10.22
C LYS A 468 -36.74 17.06 10.24
N LYS A 469 -36.89 16.19 9.24
CA LYS A 469 -37.99 15.20 9.16
C LYS A 469 -38.00 14.25 10.35
N PHE A 470 -36.82 13.84 10.81
CA PHE A 470 -36.67 12.99 11.98
C PHE A 470 -37.16 13.69 13.26
N TYR A 471 -36.72 14.92 13.52
CA TYR A 471 -37.15 15.65 14.71
C TYR A 471 -38.65 16.01 14.70
N GLN A 472 -39.21 16.33 13.53
CA GLN A 472 -40.66 16.49 13.36
C GLN A 472 -41.43 15.20 13.69
N ALA A 473 -40.92 14.04 13.26
CA ALA A 473 -41.53 12.75 13.58
C ALA A 473 -41.51 12.46 15.08
N MET A 474 -40.41 12.77 15.76
CA MET A 474 -40.28 12.62 17.21
C MET A 474 -41.22 13.56 17.97
N GLN A 475 -41.37 14.81 17.53
CA GLN A 475 -42.34 15.76 18.09
C GLN A 475 -43.77 15.24 17.95
N ASN A 476 -44.10 14.66 16.80
CA ASN A 476 -45.41 14.06 16.52
C ASN A 476 -45.60 12.66 17.15
N GLN A 477 -44.70 12.22 18.04
CA GLN A 477 -44.72 10.92 18.73
C GLN A 477 -44.81 9.71 17.76
N ILE A 478 -44.30 9.86 16.54
CA ILE A 478 -44.23 8.78 15.55
C ILE A 478 -43.06 7.86 15.94
N ALA A 479 -43.33 6.55 16.01
CA ALA A 479 -42.31 5.57 16.37
C ALA A 479 -41.16 5.54 15.35
N VAL A 480 -39.92 5.41 15.83
CA VAL A 480 -38.73 5.22 15.00
C VAL A 480 -38.07 3.89 15.37
N GLU A 481 -37.89 3.04 14.37
CA GLU A 481 -37.35 1.69 14.51
C GLU A 481 -36.08 1.52 13.66
N ILE A 482 -35.07 0.89 14.25
CA ILE A 482 -33.83 0.54 13.58
C ILE A 482 -33.95 -0.90 13.08
N PHE A 483 -33.80 -1.09 11.77
CA PHE A 483 -33.83 -2.39 11.12
C PHE A 483 -32.43 -2.75 10.61
N PHE A 484 -31.99 -3.97 10.89
CA PHE A 484 -30.74 -4.49 10.37
C PHE A 484 -31.00 -5.33 9.13
N GLU A 485 -30.44 -4.92 7.98
CA GLU A 485 -30.66 -5.61 6.71
C GLU A 485 -30.15 -7.05 6.79
N LYS A 486 -30.91 -8.03 6.28
CA LYS A 486 -30.54 -9.45 6.34
C LYS A 486 -29.44 -9.87 5.36
N LYS A 487 -28.96 -8.96 4.50
CA LYS A 487 -28.03 -9.25 3.41
C LYS A 487 -26.83 -10.07 3.89
N THR A 488 -26.54 -11.12 3.14
CA THR A 488 -25.29 -11.87 3.20
C THR A 488 -24.16 -10.99 2.66
N LEU A 489 -22.94 -11.18 3.15
CA LEU A 489 -21.69 -10.52 2.70
C LEU A 489 -21.36 -10.89 1.23
N GLN A 490 -22.30 -10.71 0.30
CA GLN A 490 -22.20 -11.13 -1.09
C GLN A 490 -21.52 -10.08 -1.96
N ASN A 491 -21.48 -8.82 -1.54
CA ASN A 491 -20.93 -7.72 -2.32
C ASN A 491 -19.71 -7.13 -1.60
N PHE A 492 -18.59 -7.83 -1.74
CA PHE A 492 -17.29 -7.31 -1.32
C PHE A 492 -16.91 -6.14 -2.22
N SER A 493 -16.73 -4.96 -1.64
CA SER A 493 -16.23 -3.79 -2.35
C SER A 493 -15.26 -3.05 -1.44
N ILE A 494 -14.03 -2.88 -1.92
CA ILE A 494 -13.04 -2.07 -1.23
C ILE A 494 -13.26 -0.63 -1.69
N LYS A 495 -13.93 0.16 -0.86
CA LYS A 495 -13.97 1.60 -1.02
C LYS A 495 -12.69 2.20 -0.46
N PHE A 496 -11.93 2.87 -1.31
CA PHE A 496 -10.80 3.69 -0.92
C PHE A 496 -11.27 5.12 -0.70
N ALA A 497 -10.63 5.85 0.22
CA ALA A 497 -10.65 7.31 0.14
C ALA A 497 -9.97 7.74 -1.18
N ASP A 498 -10.54 8.74 -1.85
CA ASP A 498 -10.18 9.18 -3.22
C ASP A 498 -8.72 9.64 -3.37
N LYS A 499 -8.02 9.92 -2.25
CA LYS A 499 -6.58 10.18 -2.21
C LYS A 499 -5.90 9.27 -1.20
N ALA A 500 -4.73 8.73 -1.56
CA ALA A 500 -3.84 8.12 -0.59
C ALA A 500 -3.25 9.24 0.27
N GLU A 501 -3.65 9.32 1.54
CA GLU A 501 -3.10 10.31 2.47
C GLU A 501 -1.60 10.03 2.66
N PRO A 502 -0.70 11.02 2.45
CA PRO A 502 0.72 10.81 2.66
C PRO A 502 0.97 10.42 4.13
N ILE A 503 1.87 9.46 4.35
CA ILE A 503 2.29 9.08 5.71
C ILE A 503 2.90 10.33 6.37
N PRO A 504 2.41 10.80 7.54
CA PRO A 504 2.99 11.96 8.21
C PRO A 504 4.46 11.72 8.57
N LYS A 505 5.29 12.77 8.55
CA LYS A 505 6.75 12.67 8.78
C LYS A 505 7.11 11.91 10.08
N SER A 506 6.31 12.06 11.14
CA SER A 506 6.46 11.35 12.42
C SER A 506 6.42 9.82 12.28
N TYR A 507 5.69 9.32 11.27
CA TYR A 507 5.53 7.89 10.99
C TYR A 507 6.40 7.39 9.82
N GLN A 508 7.13 8.27 9.14
CA GLN A 508 8.02 7.95 8.00
C GLN A 508 9.36 7.29 8.40
N LYS A 509 9.46 6.69 9.60
CA LYS A 509 10.69 5.98 10.03
C LYS A 509 10.99 4.83 9.06
N LEU A 510 12.17 4.91 8.43
CA LEU A 510 12.61 4.23 7.21
C LEU A 510 12.01 2.84 6.93
N ASN A 511 11.64 2.70 5.66
CA ASN A 511 11.10 1.55 4.95
C ASN A 511 11.87 0.23 5.18
N PHE A 512 11.44 -0.58 6.16
CA PHE A 512 11.78 -2.01 6.17
C PHE A 512 11.22 -2.72 4.93
N LEU A 513 10.09 -2.24 4.40
CA LEU A 513 9.39 -2.84 3.27
C LEU A 513 9.96 -2.45 1.90
N LEU A 514 11.12 -1.79 1.80
CA LEU A 514 11.83 -1.52 0.54
C LEU A 514 13.23 -2.14 0.44
N ASN A 515 13.82 -2.67 1.53
CA ASN A 515 15.13 -3.31 1.45
C ASN A 515 15.09 -4.72 0.93
#